data_AF-A0A7C7TIC9-F1
#
_entry.id   AF-A0A7C7TIC9-F1
#
_cell.length_a   1.000
_cell.length_b   1.000
_cell.length_c   1.000
_cell.angle_alpha   90.00
_cell.angle_beta   90.00
_cell.angle_gamma   90.00
#
_symmetry.space_group_name_H-M   'P 1'
#
loop_
_entity.id
_entity.type
_entity.pdbx_description
1 polymer ?
#
loop_
_entity_poly.entity_id
_entity_poly.type
_entity_poly.pdbx_seq_one_letter_code
_entity_poly.pdbx_strand_id
1 'polypeptide(L)'
;MIPDLEDVFERQARRYDRPLDTWAELEKKAFGQAVGSNGYTILAEAEELAHLSEAKVAGPVLDLGTGRGWPGWLIAERAERNLVATDVPMAGLQHAREAFAARDLTLRTQVIASDGMALPFASETFSSVVHTDVFC
;
A
#
# COMPACT_ATOMS: atom_id res chain seq x y z
N MET A 1 -15.70 -4.23 -24.10
CA MET A 1 -14.82 -3.14 -24.53
C MET A 1 -13.71 -3.10 -23.49
N ILE A 2 -12.47 -3.42 -23.86
CA ILE A 2 -11.34 -3.31 -22.92
C ILE A 2 -11.12 -1.80 -22.72
N PRO A 3 -11.15 -1.28 -21.47
CA PRO A 3 -10.88 0.13 -21.22
C PRO A 3 -9.51 0.50 -21.78
N ASP A 4 -9.37 1.72 -22.28
CA ASP A 4 -8.05 2.26 -22.61
C ASP A 4 -7.19 2.29 -21.33
N LEU A 5 -5.96 1.79 -21.41
CA LEU A 5 -5.07 1.71 -20.25
C LEU A 5 -4.70 3.12 -19.75
N GLU A 6 -4.61 4.10 -20.66
CA GLU A 6 -4.40 5.50 -20.28
C GLU A 6 -5.56 6.05 -19.44
N ASP A 7 -6.81 5.76 -19.82
CA ASP A 7 -8.01 6.15 -19.06
C ASP A 7 -8.05 5.50 -17.67
N VAL A 8 -7.61 4.24 -17.55
CA VAL A 8 -7.52 3.56 -16.25
C VAL A 8 -6.47 4.23 -15.35
N PHE A 9 -5.29 4.55 -15.87
CA PHE A 9 -4.25 5.19 -15.08
C PHE A 9 -4.63 6.60 -14.63
N GLU A 10 -5.20 7.41 -15.53
CA GLU A 10 -5.69 8.75 -15.16
C GLU A 10 -6.77 8.68 -14.08
N ARG A 11 -7.73 7.75 -14.22
CA ARG A 11 -8.80 7.58 -13.23
C ARG A 11 -8.24 7.21 -11.86
N GLN A 12 -7.23 6.34 -11.81
CA GLN A 12 -6.58 5.97 -10.55
C GLN A 12 -5.81 7.14 -9.96
N ALA A 13 -5.09 7.91 -10.78
CA ALA A 13 -4.33 9.08 -10.33
C ALA A 13 -5.22 10.14 -9.64
N ARG A 14 -6.41 10.42 -10.19
CA ARG A 14 -7.36 11.39 -9.63
C ARG A 14 -7.84 11.06 -8.21
N ARG A 15 -7.74 9.80 -7.77
CA ARG A 15 -8.09 9.41 -6.39
C ARG A 15 -7.14 10.04 -5.36
N TYR A 16 -5.91 10.37 -5.77
CA TYR A 16 -4.87 10.89 -4.89
C TYR A 16 -4.84 12.42 -4.77
N ASP A 17 -5.61 13.14 -5.61
CA ASP A 17 -5.76 14.60 -5.52
C ASP A 17 -6.56 15.04 -4.27
N ARG A 18 -7.22 14.09 -3.61
CA ARG A 18 -8.02 14.38 -2.41
C ARG A 18 -7.11 14.75 -1.23
N PRO A 19 -7.46 15.79 -0.45
CA PRO A 19 -6.72 16.10 0.77
C PRO A 19 -6.80 14.97 1.79
N LEU A 20 -5.70 14.73 2.52
CA LEU A 20 -5.53 13.63 3.46
C LEU A 20 -6.41 13.74 4.72
N ASP A 21 -6.68 14.96 5.17
CA ASP A 21 -7.25 15.26 6.48
C ASP A 21 -8.76 15.50 6.46
N THR A 22 -9.32 15.75 5.27
CA THR A 22 -10.73 16.14 5.10
C THR A 22 -11.70 15.13 5.71
N TRP A 23 -11.36 13.85 5.68
CA TRP A 23 -12.22 12.76 6.14
C TRP A 23 -11.68 12.05 7.38
N ALA A 24 -10.62 12.55 8.02
CA ALA A 24 -9.92 11.82 9.09
C ALA A 24 -10.85 11.35 10.22
N GLU A 25 -11.80 12.18 10.64
CA GLU A 25 -12.76 11.80 11.69
C GLU A 25 -13.78 10.74 11.23
N LEU A 26 -14.17 10.75 9.95
CA LEU A 26 -15.01 9.71 9.36
C LEU A 26 -14.22 8.41 9.25
N GLU A 27 -12.98 8.46 8.77
CA GLU A 27 -12.10 7.30 8.61
C GLU A 27 -11.80 6.61 9.94
N LYS A 28 -11.48 7.38 11.00
CA LYS A 28 -11.32 6.81 12.35
C LYS A 28 -12.56 6.05 12.81
N LYS A 29 -13.76 6.56 12.51
CA LYS A 29 -15.02 5.91 12.90
C LYS A 29 -15.36 4.70 12.03
N ALA A 30 -15.13 4.78 10.72
CA ALA A 30 -15.49 3.73 9.77
C ALA A 30 -14.47 2.60 9.71
N PHE A 31 -13.18 2.94 9.75
CA PHE A 31 -12.07 2.03 9.50
C PHE A 31 -11.18 1.82 10.74
N GLY A 32 -11.39 2.59 11.81
CA GLY A 32 -10.56 2.52 13.03
C GLY A 32 -9.24 3.30 12.93
N GLN A 33 -8.93 3.85 11.75
CA GLN A 33 -7.71 4.61 11.51
C GLN A 33 -7.94 5.67 10.43
N ALA A 34 -7.34 6.86 10.58
CA ALA A 34 -7.26 7.85 9.51
C ALA A 34 -5.98 7.64 8.70
N VAL A 35 -6.13 7.19 7.46
CA VAL A 35 -5.01 6.92 6.54
C VAL A 35 -5.10 7.73 5.25
N GLY A 36 -6.08 8.64 5.16
CA GLY A 36 -6.38 9.38 3.94
C GLY A 36 -6.92 8.45 2.85
N SER A 37 -7.72 7.47 3.27
CA SER A 37 -7.97 6.23 2.54
C SER A 37 -8.52 6.48 1.14
N ASN A 38 -7.91 5.77 0.19
CA ASN A 38 -8.39 5.53 -1.15
C ASN A 38 -8.88 4.07 -1.33
N GLY A 39 -8.92 3.29 -0.24
CA GLY A 39 -9.42 1.92 -0.14
C GLY A 39 -10.37 1.72 1.06
N TYR A 40 -10.72 0.48 1.35
CA TYR A 40 -11.74 0.10 2.34
C TYR A 40 -11.19 -0.75 3.50
N THR A 41 -9.90 -1.09 3.46
CA THR A 41 -9.25 -1.94 4.48
C THR A 41 -9.36 -1.34 5.88
N ILE A 42 -10.06 -2.04 6.77
CA ILE A 42 -10.22 -1.62 8.18
C ILE A 42 -8.99 -2.02 9.01
N LEU A 43 -8.83 -1.41 10.19
CA LEU A 43 -7.73 -1.70 11.11
C LEU A 43 -7.61 -3.20 11.39
N ALA A 44 -8.69 -3.89 11.74
CA ALA A 44 -8.65 -5.31 12.06
C ALA A 44 -8.15 -6.19 10.88
N GLU A 45 -8.48 -5.83 9.64
CA GLU A 45 -7.97 -6.53 8.45
C GLU A 45 -6.49 -6.25 8.23
N ALA A 46 -6.05 -5.01 8.42
CA ALA A 46 -4.64 -4.64 8.33
C ALA A 46 -3.78 -5.33 9.41
N GLU A 47 -4.32 -5.48 10.63
CA GLU A 47 -3.67 -6.22 11.70
C GLU A 47 -3.53 -7.70 11.38
N GLU A 48 -4.56 -8.32 10.81
CA GLU A 48 -4.52 -9.71 10.37
C GLU A 48 -3.53 -9.89 9.21
N LEU A 49 -3.51 -8.98 8.23
CA LEU A 49 -2.52 -9.01 7.14
C LEU A 49 -1.09 -8.87 7.66
N ALA A 50 -0.86 -8.02 8.65
CA ALA A 50 0.43 -7.91 9.30
C ALA A 50 0.83 -9.22 9.99
N HIS A 51 -0.09 -9.85 10.72
CA HIS A 51 0.16 -11.14 11.37
C HIS A 51 0.45 -12.26 10.35
N LEU A 52 -0.33 -12.35 9.28
CA LEU A 52 -0.10 -13.34 8.22
C LEU A 52 1.21 -13.08 7.47
N SER A 53 1.64 -11.81 7.38
CA SER A 53 2.90 -11.39 6.77
C SER A 53 4.13 -11.63 7.64
N GLU A 54 3.96 -11.93 8.94
CA GLU A 54 5.02 -12.44 9.82
C GLU A 54 5.47 -13.87 9.45
N ALA A 55 5.29 -14.28 8.19
CA ALA A 55 5.48 -15.62 7.68
C ALA A 55 6.78 -16.28 8.19
N LYS A 56 6.71 -17.60 8.43
CA LYS A 56 7.85 -18.43 8.88
C LYS A 56 9.07 -18.40 7.95
N VAL A 57 8.89 -17.91 6.71
CA VAL A 57 9.95 -17.81 5.70
C VAL A 57 10.55 -16.41 5.76
N ALA A 58 11.85 -16.34 6.01
CA ALA A 58 12.58 -15.08 5.98
C ALA A 58 12.56 -14.48 4.56
N GLY A 59 12.21 -13.21 4.44
CA GLY A 59 12.19 -12.49 3.18
C GLY A 59 11.46 -11.15 3.30
N PRO A 60 11.51 -10.31 2.25
CA PRO A 60 10.72 -9.09 2.18
C PRO A 60 9.25 -9.38 1.84
N VAL A 61 8.38 -8.48 2.26
CA VAL A 61 6.96 -8.45 1.90
C VAL A 61 6.74 -7.51 0.72
N LEU A 62 5.97 -7.93 -0.28
CA LEU A 62 5.50 -7.05 -1.35
C LEU A 62 4.11 -6.50 -1.00
N ASP A 63 3.97 -5.18 -0.90
CA ASP A 63 2.69 -4.48 -0.88
C ASP A 63 2.36 -4.02 -2.31
N LEU A 64 1.45 -4.75 -2.96
CA LEU A 64 1.02 -4.51 -4.33
C LEU A 64 -0.19 -3.57 -4.32
N GLY A 65 -0.08 -2.45 -5.05
CA GLY A 65 -1.11 -1.40 -5.08
C GLY A 65 -1.15 -0.59 -3.77
N THR A 66 0.03 -0.21 -3.26
CA THR A 66 0.22 0.39 -1.93
C THR A 66 -0.58 1.68 -1.69
N GLY A 67 -0.98 2.38 -2.77
CA GLY A 67 -1.61 3.67 -2.70
C GLY A 67 -0.89 4.64 -1.79
N ARG A 68 -1.54 5.06 -0.69
CA ARG A 68 -0.95 5.98 0.29
C ARG A 68 -0.13 5.28 1.38
N GLY A 69 0.18 4.00 1.21
CA GLY A 69 0.98 3.20 2.12
C GLY A 69 0.19 2.42 3.18
N TRP A 70 -1.14 2.40 3.11
CA TRP A 70 -1.98 1.57 3.98
C TRP A 70 -2.45 0.32 3.21
N PRO A 71 -2.33 -0.91 3.77
CA PRO A 71 -1.86 -1.25 5.12
C PRO A 71 -0.33 -1.40 5.26
N GLY A 72 0.44 -1.17 4.20
CA GLY A 72 1.89 -1.41 4.15
C GLY A 72 2.70 -0.87 5.34
N TRP A 73 2.38 0.31 5.88
CA TRP A 73 3.14 0.86 7.00
C TRP A 73 2.93 0.07 8.29
N LEU A 74 1.73 -0.47 8.52
CA LEU A 74 1.44 -1.29 9.70
C LEU A 74 2.13 -2.64 9.59
N ILE A 75 2.16 -3.21 8.38
CA ILE A 75 2.88 -4.45 8.09
C ILE A 75 4.37 -4.25 8.33
N ALA A 76 4.97 -3.18 7.80
CA ALA A 76 6.39 -2.88 8.00
C ALA A 76 6.74 -2.58 9.48
N GLU A 77 5.81 -2.00 10.23
CA GLU A 77 5.96 -1.74 11.66
C GLU A 77 5.96 -3.05 12.47
N ARG A 78 5.02 -3.96 12.19
CA ARG A 78 4.81 -5.19 12.98
C ARG A 78 5.66 -6.38 12.56
N ALA A 79 5.82 -6.62 11.26
CA ALA A 79 6.42 -7.86 10.76
C ALA A 79 7.94 -7.94 10.97
N GLU A 80 8.60 -6.84 11.40
CA GLU A 80 10.06 -6.71 11.48
C GLU A 80 10.78 -7.14 10.17
N ARG A 81 10.09 -7.03 9.03
CA ARG A 81 10.62 -7.34 7.69
C ARG A 81 10.74 -6.09 6.85
N ASN A 82 11.59 -6.18 5.83
CA ASN A 82 11.61 -5.18 4.78
C ASN A 82 10.32 -5.27 3.96
N LEU A 83 9.75 -4.13 3.63
CA LEU A 83 8.56 -4.02 2.80
C LEU A 83 8.91 -3.29 1.51
N VAL A 84 8.52 -3.86 0.37
CA VAL A 84 8.57 -3.21 -0.92
C VAL A 84 7.15 -2.84 -1.30
N ALA A 85 6.87 -1.55 -1.40
CA ALA A 85 5.59 -0.99 -1.78
C ALA A 85 5.61 -0.62 -3.27
N THR A 86 4.61 -1.09 -4.00
CA THR A 86 4.47 -0.84 -5.44
C THR A 86 3.09 -0.29 -5.78
N ASP A 87 3.03 0.63 -6.72
CA ASP A 87 1.81 1.14 -7.31
C ASP A 87 2.16 1.85 -8.64
N VAL A 88 1.15 2.24 -9.41
CA VAL A 88 1.33 3.02 -10.64
C VAL A 88 1.21 4.53 -10.40
N PRO A 89 0.24 5.04 -9.62
CA PRO A 89 0.06 6.48 -9.45
C PRO A 89 1.16 7.11 -8.60
N MET A 90 1.99 7.95 -9.22
CA MET A 90 3.12 8.62 -8.56
C MET A 90 2.71 9.45 -7.33
N ALA A 91 1.54 10.11 -7.38
CA ALA A 91 1.02 10.86 -6.24
C ALA A 91 0.71 9.95 -5.05
N GLY A 92 0.20 8.74 -5.28
CA GLY A 92 0.02 7.73 -4.22
C GLY A 92 1.36 7.35 -3.59
N LEU A 93 2.33 6.98 -4.42
CA LEU A 93 3.67 6.59 -3.98
C LEU A 93 4.38 7.69 -3.18
N GLN A 94 4.18 8.97 -3.53
CA GLN A 94 4.69 10.09 -2.74
C GLN A 94 4.09 10.10 -1.33
N HIS A 95 2.77 9.99 -1.22
CA HIS A 95 2.09 9.89 0.08
C HIS A 95 2.55 8.65 0.87
N ALA A 96 2.74 7.50 0.21
CA ALA A 96 3.26 6.29 0.87
C ALA A 96 4.65 6.53 1.46
N ARG A 97 5.57 7.14 0.70
CA ARG A 97 6.91 7.50 1.19
C ARG A 97 6.85 8.42 2.40
N GLU A 98 5.98 9.42 2.38
CA GLU A 98 5.78 10.35 3.49
C GLU A 98 5.20 9.62 4.72
N ALA A 99 4.23 8.74 4.52
CA ALA A 99 3.62 7.94 5.59
C ALA A 99 4.62 7.00 6.26
N PHE A 100 5.52 6.38 5.48
CA PHE A 100 6.63 5.57 5.99
C PHE A 100 7.67 6.40 6.73
N ALA A 101 8.05 7.55 6.17
CA ALA A 101 9.03 8.45 6.79
C ALA A 101 8.52 9.01 8.13
N ALA A 102 7.24 9.38 8.22
CA ALA A 102 6.62 9.88 9.44
C ALA A 102 6.57 8.84 10.58
N ARG A 103 6.89 7.56 10.30
CA ARG A 103 6.91 6.44 11.25
C ARG A 103 8.32 5.84 11.41
N ASP A 104 9.35 6.52 10.94
CA ASP A 104 10.74 6.04 10.98
C ASP A 104 10.95 4.69 10.26
N LEU A 105 10.15 4.41 9.23
CA LEU A 105 10.20 3.15 8.47
C LEU A 105 11.06 3.22 7.20
N THR A 106 11.69 4.37 6.92
CA THR A 106 12.45 4.61 5.67
C THR A 106 13.54 3.58 5.41
N LEU A 107 14.21 3.07 6.45
CA LEU A 107 15.28 2.05 6.30
C LEU A 107 14.74 0.64 6.03
N ARG A 108 13.45 0.41 6.29
CA ARG A 108 12.78 -0.89 6.14
C ARG A 108 11.79 -0.91 4.97
N THR A 109 11.60 0.22 4.29
CA THR A 109 10.61 0.35 3.22
C THR A 109 11.28 0.82 1.93
N GLN A 110 10.85 0.27 0.81
CA GLN A 110 11.18 0.76 -0.53
C GLN A 110 9.88 1.05 -1.28
N VAL A 111 9.83 2.17 -2.00
CA VAL A 111 8.66 2.56 -2.78
C VAL A 111 9.05 2.62 -4.25
N ILE A 112 8.40 1.80 -5.07
CA ILE A 112 8.78 1.57 -6.47
C ILE A 112 7.54 1.76 -7.35
N ALA A 113 7.65 2.62 -8.36
CA ALA A 113 6.62 2.72 -9.39
C ALA A 113 6.66 1.48 -10.27
N SER A 114 5.56 0.73 -10.33
CA SER A 114 5.46 -0.50 -11.11
C SER A 114 4.02 -0.81 -11.47
N ASP A 115 3.84 -1.34 -12.68
CA ASP A 115 2.62 -2.04 -13.05
C ASP A 115 2.60 -3.43 -12.39
N GLY A 116 1.47 -3.82 -11.79
CA GLY A 116 1.27 -5.15 -11.22
C GLY A 116 1.30 -6.28 -12.26
N MET A 117 1.07 -5.95 -13.54
CA MET A 117 1.19 -6.89 -14.65
C MET A 117 2.64 -7.09 -15.13
N ALA A 118 3.58 -6.24 -14.71
CA ALA A 118 4.96 -6.24 -15.18
C ALA A 118 5.95 -5.88 -14.06
N LEU A 119 5.90 -6.65 -12.96
CA LEU A 119 6.73 -6.41 -11.78
C LEU A 119 8.24 -6.55 -12.09
N PRO A 120 9.11 -5.62 -11.65
CA PRO A 120 10.54 -5.61 -11.96
C PRO A 120 11.35 -6.50 -11.00
N PHE A 121 10.79 -7.62 -10.55
CA PHE A 121 11.41 -8.51 -9.57
C PHE A 121 11.59 -9.91 -10.14
N ALA A 122 12.65 -10.58 -9.71
CA ALA A 122 12.81 -12.00 -10.02
C ALA A 122 11.73 -12.83 -9.32
N SER A 123 11.38 -13.98 -9.89
CA SER A 123 10.54 -14.96 -9.22
C SER A 123 11.12 -15.32 -7.84
N GLU A 124 10.24 -15.62 -6.87
CA GLU A 124 10.62 -16.03 -5.51
C GLU A 124 11.39 -14.99 -4.68
N THR A 125 11.31 -13.69 -5.06
CA THR A 125 11.94 -12.59 -4.30
C THR A 125 11.26 -12.34 -2.95
N PHE A 126 9.94 -12.47 -2.87
CA PHE A 126 9.15 -12.09 -1.70
C PHE A 126 8.67 -13.31 -0.92
N SER A 127 8.70 -13.24 0.40
CA SER A 127 8.16 -14.28 1.28
C SER A 127 6.64 -14.23 1.37
N SER A 128 6.05 -13.05 1.17
CA SER A 128 4.61 -12.85 1.06
C SER A 128 4.28 -11.67 0.14
N VAL A 129 3.08 -11.71 -0.42
CA VAL A 129 2.50 -10.63 -1.22
C VAL A 129 1.17 -10.24 -0.58
N VAL A 130 1.03 -8.95 -0.29
CA VAL A 130 -0.21 -8.34 0.20
C VAL A 130 -0.75 -7.44 -0.90
N HIS A 131 -2.07 -7.49 -1.08
CA HIS A 131 -2.79 -6.53 -1.91
C HIS A 131 -4.13 -6.23 -1.23
N THR A 132 -4.55 -4.97 -1.27
CA THR A 132 -5.83 -4.54 -0.73
C THR A 132 -6.49 -3.57 -1.70
N ASP A 133 -7.74 -3.83 -2.08
CA ASP A 133 -8.52 -2.93 -2.94
C ASP A 133 -7.89 -2.65 -4.33
N VAL A 134 -7.01 -3.52 -4.82
CA VAL A 134 -6.31 -3.36 -6.11
C VAL A 134 -7.14 -3.87 -7.29
N PHE A 135 -7.89 -4.96 -7.10
CA PHE A 135 -8.63 -5.64 -8.16
C PHE A 135 -10.13 -5.27 -8.19
N CYS A 136 -10.54 -4.24 -7.45
CA CYS A 136 -11.92 -3.79 -7.37
C CYS A 136 -12.29 -2.71 -8.40
#